data_AF-A0A957ZI83-F1
#
_entry.id   AF-A0A957ZI83-F1
#
_cell.length_a   1.000
_cell.length_b   1.000
_cell.length_c   1.000
_cell.angle_alpha   90.00
_cell.angle_beta   90.00
_cell.angle_gamma   90.00
#
_symmetry.space_group_name_H-M   'P 1'
#
loop_
_entity.id
_entity.type
_entity.pdbx_description
1 polymer ?
#
loop_
_entity_poly.entity_id
_entity_poly.type
_entity_poly.pdbx_seq_one_letter_code
_entity_poly.pdbx_strand_id
1 'polypeptide(L)'
;NLWNGILAQQHPDTGMIAYFLPLYAGAEKVWGSPTDDFWCCHGSLVQAHTMYADNIWFEHAGGVTMSQYIPSELAWAQDGVPVTLRLEPDAQLKSHHRPDSLAYTVRVQAAQPVEFSLRLRVPWWVSAAAQVTVNGEPHAAAEPSSYVEMRRTWRDDTVHIMLPKALVAVPLPDEPHTFGFMDGPVVLAGLNAAAPSDRPQRPAHSEKTYPNYRISGIALTGDPAEPGTFLIPDDEREWTYWRGDYRTRGQAKDIRLIPLHEVRDEVYTVYFSVS
;
A
#
# COMPACT_ATOMS: atom_id res chain seq x y z
N ASN A 1 -4.72 -7.22 3.15
CA ASN A 1 -4.17 -6.01 3.77
C ASN A 1 -2.64 -6.12 3.82
N LEU A 2 -1.96 -6.06 2.67
CA LEU A 2 -0.53 -6.35 2.57
C LEU A 2 0.32 -5.16 3.03
N TRP A 3 0.07 -3.97 2.49
CA TRP A 3 0.81 -2.74 2.80
C TRP A 3 0.59 -2.24 4.23
N ASN A 4 -0.67 -2.05 4.64
CA ASN A 4 -0.96 -1.32 5.88
C ASN A 4 -1.00 -2.22 7.12
N GLY A 5 -1.17 -3.52 6.95
CA GLY A 5 -1.27 -4.50 8.04
C GLY A 5 -0.02 -5.34 8.18
N ILE A 6 0.30 -6.15 7.16
CA ILE A 6 1.43 -7.08 7.22
C ILE A 6 2.76 -6.34 7.17
N LEU A 7 3.00 -5.54 6.13
CA LEU A 7 4.27 -4.84 5.95
C LEU A 7 4.53 -3.83 7.07
N ALA A 8 3.49 -3.16 7.58
CA ALA A 8 3.63 -2.19 8.66
C ALA A 8 4.01 -2.78 10.03
N GLN A 9 3.92 -4.09 10.21
CA GLN A 9 4.23 -4.77 11.47
C GLN A 9 5.60 -5.45 11.48
N GLN A 10 6.41 -5.26 10.44
CA GLN A 10 7.80 -5.67 10.42
C GLN A 10 8.70 -4.43 10.36
N HIS A 11 9.65 -4.35 11.29
CA HIS A 11 10.66 -3.32 11.28
C HIS A 11 11.55 -3.52 10.04
N PRO A 12 11.67 -2.51 9.14
CA PRO A 12 12.36 -2.69 7.87
C PRO A 12 13.86 -2.99 8.02
N ASP A 13 14.52 -2.40 9.03
CA ASP A 13 15.98 -2.58 9.22
C ASP A 13 16.36 -3.83 10.03
N THR A 14 15.55 -4.23 11.03
CA THR A 14 15.89 -5.32 11.96
C THR A 14 15.11 -6.61 11.70
N GLY A 15 14.02 -6.53 10.92
CA GLY A 15 13.08 -7.63 10.69
C GLY A 15 12.20 -7.98 11.89
N MET A 16 12.33 -7.26 13.01
CA MET A 16 11.56 -7.52 14.24
C MET A 16 10.09 -7.18 14.07
N ILE A 17 9.24 -7.94 14.75
CA ILE A 17 7.79 -7.89 14.58
C ILE A 17 7.14 -7.08 15.70
N ALA A 18 6.18 -6.24 15.35
CA ALA A 18 5.28 -5.61 16.31
C ALA A 18 4.07 -6.52 16.59
N TYR A 19 3.72 -6.74 17.87
CA TYR A 19 2.53 -7.54 18.21
C TYR A 19 1.23 -6.82 17.84
N PHE A 20 1.13 -5.55 18.26
CA PHE A 20 0.01 -4.68 17.98
C PHE A 20 0.46 -3.62 16.99
N LEU A 21 -0.39 -3.30 16.03
CA LEU A 21 -0.27 -2.11 15.20
C LEU A 21 -1.22 -1.03 15.73
N PRO A 22 -0.77 -0.14 16.63
CA PRO A 22 -1.64 0.87 17.20
C PRO A 22 -2.04 1.92 16.16
N LEU A 23 -3.30 2.37 16.19
CA LEU A 23 -3.84 3.37 15.26
C LEU A 23 -4.30 4.67 15.94
N TYR A 24 -4.20 4.74 17.27
CA TYR A 24 -4.60 5.91 18.06
C TYR A 24 -3.58 7.05 17.93
N ALA A 25 -3.96 8.25 18.40
CA ALA A 25 -3.07 9.42 18.35
C ALA A 25 -1.91 9.32 19.35
N GLY A 26 -0.69 9.56 18.88
CA GLY A 26 0.51 9.45 19.72
C GLY A 26 0.93 8.00 19.97
N ALA A 27 0.61 7.11 19.05
CA ALA A 27 1.00 5.71 19.06
C ALA A 27 2.50 5.52 18.77
N GLU A 28 3.03 4.39 19.23
CA GLU A 28 4.40 3.93 18.95
C GLU A 28 4.34 2.42 18.73
N LYS A 29 5.08 1.90 17.75
CA LYS A 29 5.18 0.46 17.52
C LYS A 29 6.15 -0.12 18.55
N VAL A 30 5.70 -1.17 19.25
CA VAL A 30 6.58 -1.93 20.15
C VAL A 30 7.11 -3.13 19.39
N TRP A 31 8.40 -3.11 19.10
CA TRP A 31 9.10 -4.19 18.40
C TRP A 31 9.51 -5.29 19.37
N GLY A 32 9.40 -6.55 18.92
CA GLY A 32 10.02 -7.68 19.61
C GLY A 32 11.54 -7.65 19.52
N SER A 33 12.15 -8.60 20.23
CA SER A 33 13.59 -8.86 20.23
C SER A 33 13.93 -10.16 19.51
N PRO A 34 15.18 -10.34 19.02
CA PRO A 34 15.56 -11.54 18.29
C PRO A 34 15.46 -12.85 19.09
N THR A 35 15.58 -12.80 20.43
CA THR A 35 15.71 -14.00 21.27
C THR A 35 14.86 -14.00 22.54
N ASP A 36 14.21 -12.89 22.90
CA ASP A 36 13.49 -12.79 24.18
C ASP A 36 11.96 -12.70 24.00
N ASP A 37 11.47 -12.48 22.77
CA ASP A 37 10.04 -12.38 22.44
C ASP A 37 9.55 -13.52 21.54
N PHE A 38 8.62 -14.33 22.05
CA PHE A 38 8.07 -15.51 21.34
C PHE A 38 6.54 -15.43 21.22
N TRP A 39 6.05 -14.33 20.67
CA TRP A 39 4.62 -14.12 20.50
C TRP A 39 4.02 -14.88 19.32
N CYS A 40 2.70 -15.12 19.35
CA CYS A 40 2.00 -15.70 18.21
C CYS A 40 2.16 -14.88 16.91
N CYS A 41 2.22 -13.54 17.02
CA CYS A 41 2.44 -12.65 15.87
C CYS A 41 3.79 -12.88 15.19
N HIS A 42 4.84 -13.31 15.91
CA HIS A 42 6.12 -13.66 15.29
C HIS A 42 5.95 -14.83 14.32
N GLY A 43 5.27 -15.90 14.76
CA GLY A 43 4.99 -17.05 13.91
C GLY A 43 4.10 -16.70 12.71
N SER A 44 3.01 -15.97 12.93
CA SER A 44 2.07 -15.62 11.86
C SER A 44 2.65 -14.65 10.83
N LEU A 45 3.43 -13.64 11.24
CA LEU A 45 3.99 -12.67 10.30
C LEU A 45 5.15 -13.25 9.49
N VAL A 46 5.99 -14.13 10.09
CA VAL A 46 6.98 -14.89 9.30
C VAL A 46 6.30 -15.68 8.18
N GLN A 47 5.21 -16.39 8.48
CA GLN A 47 4.43 -17.09 7.45
C GLN A 47 3.87 -16.11 6.41
N ALA A 48 3.24 -15.02 6.84
CA ALA A 48 2.65 -14.04 5.93
C ALA A 48 3.67 -13.45 4.94
N HIS A 49 4.89 -13.14 5.41
CA HIS A 49 5.96 -12.61 4.56
C HIS A 49 6.49 -13.62 3.53
N THR A 50 6.38 -14.93 3.80
CA THR A 50 6.76 -15.96 2.82
C THR A 50 5.71 -16.18 1.73
N MET A 51 4.47 -15.76 1.95
CA MET A 51 3.35 -16.05 1.06
C MET A 51 3.10 -14.98 -0.01
N TYR A 52 3.94 -13.95 -0.12
CA TYR A 52 3.68 -12.86 -1.06
C TYR A 52 3.57 -13.36 -2.50
N ALA A 53 4.50 -14.21 -2.96
CA ALA A 53 4.52 -14.74 -4.32
C ALA A 53 3.24 -15.52 -4.67
N ASP A 54 2.77 -16.35 -3.73
CA ASP A 54 1.57 -17.19 -3.89
C ASP A 54 0.27 -16.38 -4.04
N ASN A 55 0.30 -15.08 -3.69
CA ASN A 55 -0.86 -14.21 -3.75
C ASN A 55 -0.86 -13.27 -4.97
N ILE A 56 0.13 -13.37 -5.87
CA ILE A 56 0.23 -12.48 -7.03
C ILE A 56 -0.58 -13.01 -8.20
N TRP A 57 -0.31 -14.25 -8.62
CA TRP A 57 -0.85 -14.85 -9.85
C TRP A 57 -1.70 -16.08 -9.51
N PHE A 58 -2.88 -16.18 -10.14
CA PHE A 58 -3.81 -17.28 -9.96
C PHE A 58 -4.20 -17.86 -11.30
N GLU A 59 -3.93 -19.14 -11.50
CA GLU A 59 -4.41 -19.88 -12.65
C GLU A 59 -5.91 -20.21 -12.52
N HIS A 60 -6.63 -20.18 -13.63
CA HIS A 60 -7.99 -20.68 -13.76
C HIS A 60 -8.18 -21.38 -15.11
N ALA A 61 -9.31 -22.06 -15.29
CA ALA A 61 -9.58 -22.89 -16.48
C ALA A 61 -9.48 -22.17 -17.86
N GLY A 62 -9.35 -20.85 -17.89
CA GLY A 62 -9.25 -20.06 -19.12
C GLY A 62 -8.01 -19.17 -19.20
N GLY A 63 -7.09 -19.24 -18.23
CA GLY A 63 -5.90 -18.41 -18.21
C GLY A 63 -5.44 -18.02 -16.80
N VAL A 64 -4.99 -16.78 -16.66
CA VAL A 64 -4.32 -16.30 -15.43
C VAL A 64 -4.92 -14.98 -14.96
N THR A 65 -5.10 -14.86 -13.65
CA THR A 65 -5.50 -13.64 -12.96
C THR A 65 -4.35 -13.09 -12.12
N MET A 66 -4.05 -11.80 -12.30
CA MET A 66 -3.13 -11.05 -11.46
C MET A 66 -3.91 -10.28 -10.38
N SER A 67 -3.64 -10.63 -9.12
CA SER A 67 -4.34 -10.10 -7.95
C SER A 67 -3.55 -9.05 -7.17
N GLN A 68 -2.22 -9.03 -7.28
CA GLN A 68 -1.36 -8.05 -6.60
C GLN A 68 -0.39 -7.40 -7.58
N TYR A 69 -0.20 -6.09 -7.46
CA TYR A 69 0.76 -5.34 -8.26
C TYR A 69 2.13 -5.33 -7.58
N ILE A 70 2.75 -6.51 -7.47
CA ILE A 70 4.09 -6.70 -6.90
C ILE A 70 5.00 -7.23 -8.00
N PRO A 71 6.13 -6.55 -8.33
CA PRO A 71 7.02 -6.97 -9.40
C PRO A 71 7.41 -8.45 -9.27
N SER A 72 7.18 -9.22 -10.32
CA SER A 72 7.26 -10.68 -10.30
C SER A 72 7.30 -11.27 -11.69
N GLU A 73 7.66 -12.54 -11.76
CA GLU A 73 7.62 -13.34 -12.98
C GLU A 73 6.86 -14.65 -12.70
N LEU A 74 5.94 -15.01 -13.58
CA LEU A 74 5.23 -16.29 -13.58
C LEU A 74 5.71 -17.10 -14.79
N ALA A 75 6.25 -18.29 -14.54
CA ALA A 75 6.45 -19.31 -15.56
C ALA A 75 5.30 -20.32 -15.49
N TRP A 76 4.58 -20.49 -16.59
CA TRP A 76 3.36 -21.30 -16.67
C TRP A 76 3.25 -21.97 -18.07
N ALA A 77 2.23 -22.78 -18.30
CA ALA A 77 1.94 -23.35 -19.61
C ALA A 77 0.44 -23.35 -19.91
N GLN A 78 0.05 -22.78 -21.05
CA GLN A 78 -1.32 -22.87 -21.58
C GLN A 78 -1.35 -23.92 -22.68
N ASP A 79 -2.19 -24.95 -22.54
CA ASP A 79 -2.33 -26.03 -23.53
C ASP A 79 -0.99 -26.66 -23.96
N GLY A 80 -0.06 -26.80 -22.99
CA GLY A 80 1.29 -27.33 -23.22
C GLY A 80 2.28 -26.34 -23.86
N VAL A 81 1.85 -25.11 -24.15
CA VAL A 81 2.73 -24.02 -24.63
C VAL A 81 3.32 -23.28 -23.43
N PRO A 82 4.66 -23.24 -23.27
CA PRO A 82 5.29 -22.44 -22.23
C PRO A 82 4.99 -20.94 -22.41
N VAL A 83 4.58 -20.30 -21.31
CA VAL A 83 4.28 -18.86 -21.21
C VAL A 83 5.01 -18.27 -20.01
N THR A 84 5.59 -17.09 -20.19
CA THR A 84 6.15 -16.26 -19.11
C THR A 84 5.37 -14.95 -19.05
N LEU A 85 4.90 -14.59 -17.85
CA LEU A 85 4.31 -13.28 -17.56
C LEU A 85 5.23 -12.54 -16.61
N ARG A 86 5.68 -11.34 -17.00
CA ARG A 86 6.56 -10.52 -16.16
C ARG A 86 5.89 -9.19 -15.86
N LEU A 87 5.64 -8.94 -14.57
CA LEU A 87 5.11 -7.68 -14.06
C LEU A 87 6.25 -6.76 -13.62
N GLU A 88 6.29 -5.56 -14.17
CA GLU A 88 7.28 -4.53 -13.88
C GLU A 88 6.58 -3.22 -13.50
N PRO A 89 7.13 -2.43 -12.57
CA PRO A 89 6.63 -1.08 -12.34
C PRO A 89 6.92 -0.21 -13.57
N ASP A 90 6.01 0.72 -13.88
CA ASP A 90 6.16 1.58 -15.05
C ASP A 90 7.29 2.61 -14.91
N ALA A 91 7.78 3.09 -16.06
CA ALA A 91 8.79 4.13 -16.14
C ALA A 91 8.34 5.50 -15.60
N GLN A 92 7.05 5.71 -15.32
CA GLN A 92 6.51 6.88 -14.61
C GLN A 92 7.26 7.21 -13.31
N LEU A 93 7.85 6.21 -12.63
CA LEU A 93 8.72 6.45 -11.47
C LEU A 93 9.90 7.39 -11.77
N LYS A 94 10.29 7.56 -13.04
CA LYS A 94 11.36 8.46 -13.48
C LYS A 94 10.91 9.92 -13.68
N SER A 95 9.61 10.20 -13.64
CA SER A 95 9.01 11.54 -13.87
C SER A 95 9.59 12.63 -12.95
N HIS A 96 9.54 13.89 -13.42
CA HIS A 96 9.90 15.10 -12.65
C HIS A 96 8.78 15.58 -11.72
N HIS A 97 7.59 15.00 -11.80
CA HIS A 97 6.47 15.29 -10.90
C HIS A 97 5.97 14.02 -10.24
N ARG A 98 5.49 14.14 -9.00
CA ARG A 98 4.84 13.06 -8.25
C ARG A 98 3.68 12.49 -9.08
N PRO A 99 3.67 11.18 -9.38
CA PRO A 99 2.56 10.57 -10.10
C PRO A 99 1.26 10.59 -9.30
N ASP A 100 0.17 10.91 -9.99
CA ASP A 100 -1.23 10.82 -9.54
C ASP A 100 -1.83 9.42 -9.82
N SER A 101 -0.99 8.45 -10.17
CA SER A 101 -1.39 7.09 -10.49
C SER A 101 -0.31 6.08 -10.10
N LEU A 102 -0.69 4.82 -10.00
CA LEU A 102 0.24 3.69 -10.03
C LEU A 102 0.16 3.04 -11.41
N ALA A 103 1.30 2.76 -12.03
CA ALA A 103 1.31 2.15 -13.35
C ALA A 103 2.30 0.99 -13.44
N TYR A 104 1.94 0.03 -14.27
CA TYR A 104 2.64 -1.24 -14.41
C TYR A 104 2.59 -1.74 -15.84
N THR A 105 3.61 -2.52 -16.19
CA THR A 105 3.70 -3.23 -17.45
C THR A 105 3.73 -4.74 -17.18
N VAL A 106 2.86 -5.49 -17.84
CA VAL A 106 2.90 -6.95 -17.92
C VAL A 106 3.42 -7.33 -19.31
N ARG A 107 4.59 -7.95 -19.37
CA ARG A 107 5.10 -8.54 -20.60
C ARG A 107 4.68 -9.99 -20.69
N VAL A 108 4.19 -10.40 -21.85
CA VAL A 108 3.74 -11.76 -22.14
C VAL A 108 4.66 -12.37 -23.18
N GLN A 109 5.39 -13.42 -22.81
CA GLN A 109 6.19 -14.20 -23.74
C GLN A 109 5.66 -15.62 -23.83
N ALA A 110 5.36 -16.10 -25.04
CA ALA A 110 5.01 -17.49 -25.29
C ALA A 110 5.89 -18.08 -26.40
N ALA A 111 6.23 -19.37 -26.27
CA ALA A 111 7.07 -20.06 -27.26
C ALA A 111 6.43 -20.08 -28.67
N GLN A 112 5.10 -20.14 -28.72
CA GLN A 112 4.28 -20.05 -29.94
C GLN A 112 2.97 -19.30 -29.62
N PRO A 113 2.28 -18.71 -30.62
CA PRO A 113 0.99 -18.05 -30.39
C PRO A 113 0.00 -18.98 -29.66
N VAL A 114 -0.54 -18.53 -28.54
CA VAL A 114 -1.48 -19.33 -27.73
C VAL A 114 -2.60 -18.45 -27.17
N GLU A 115 -3.84 -18.94 -27.22
CA GLU A 115 -4.99 -18.19 -26.70
C GLU A 115 -5.18 -18.44 -25.20
N PHE A 116 -5.28 -17.36 -24.42
CA PHE A 116 -5.78 -17.42 -23.05
C PHE A 116 -6.35 -16.07 -22.59
N SER A 117 -7.05 -16.10 -21.46
CA SER A 117 -7.55 -14.93 -20.75
C SER A 117 -6.52 -14.43 -19.74
N LEU A 118 -6.09 -13.18 -19.88
CA LEU A 118 -5.31 -12.47 -18.86
C LEU A 118 -6.25 -11.49 -18.12
N ARG A 119 -6.35 -11.65 -16.80
CA ARG A 119 -7.16 -10.78 -15.95
C ARG A 119 -6.27 -9.93 -15.05
N LEU A 120 -6.42 -8.61 -15.08
CA LEU A 120 -5.72 -7.70 -14.18
C LEU A 120 -6.72 -7.06 -13.21
N ARG A 121 -6.48 -7.17 -11.90
CA ARG A 121 -7.35 -6.59 -10.87
C ARG A 121 -7.44 -5.06 -11.00
N VAL A 122 -8.66 -4.52 -10.97
CA VAL A 122 -8.91 -3.08 -10.78
C VAL A 122 -9.28 -2.84 -9.31
N PRO A 123 -8.41 -2.23 -8.50
CA PRO A 123 -8.69 -2.06 -7.08
C PRO A 123 -9.82 -1.06 -6.79
N TRP A 124 -10.40 -1.16 -5.59
CA TRP A 124 -11.48 -0.29 -5.13
C TRP A 124 -11.05 1.18 -4.95
N TRP A 125 -9.77 1.44 -4.65
CA TRP A 125 -9.25 2.77 -4.32
C TRP A 125 -8.99 3.65 -5.55
N VAL A 126 -9.17 3.09 -6.75
CA VAL A 126 -8.91 3.77 -8.01
C VAL A 126 -9.82 5.00 -8.13
N SER A 127 -9.23 6.18 -8.33
CA SER A 127 -9.93 7.47 -8.24
C SER A 127 -10.62 7.91 -9.53
N ALA A 128 -10.26 7.30 -10.66
CA ALA A 128 -10.84 7.53 -11.99
C ALA A 128 -10.67 6.28 -12.84
N ALA A 129 -11.32 6.19 -14.00
CA ALA A 129 -11.22 5.01 -14.86
C ALA A 129 -9.77 4.57 -15.11
N ALA A 130 -9.47 3.30 -14.85
CA ALA A 130 -8.16 2.72 -15.14
C ALA A 130 -7.87 2.83 -16.64
N GLN A 131 -6.62 3.09 -17.02
CA GLN A 131 -6.23 3.14 -18.42
C GLN A 131 -5.45 1.88 -18.75
N VAL A 132 -5.91 1.14 -19.77
CA VAL A 132 -5.27 -0.10 -20.20
C VAL A 132 -4.94 -0.01 -21.67
N THR A 133 -3.75 -0.45 -22.03
CA THR A 133 -3.37 -0.65 -23.43
C THR A 133 -2.77 -2.03 -23.63
N VAL A 134 -2.95 -2.59 -24.82
CA VAL A 134 -2.30 -3.83 -25.25
C VAL A 134 -1.54 -3.53 -26.53
N ASN A 135 -0.22 -3.65 -26.49
CA ASN A 135 0.70 -3.25 -27.56
C ASN A 135 0.54 -1.77 -27.98
N GLY A 136 0.25 -0.89 -27.01
CA GLY A 136 0.03 0.53 -27.24
C GLY A 136 -1.40 0.90 -27.66
N GLU A 137 -2.22 -0.07 -28.07
CA GLU A 137 -3.62 0.18 -28.45
C GLU A 137 -4.55 0.20 -27.23
N PRO A 138 -5.47 1.16 -27.10
CA PRO A 138 -6.40 1.24 -25.98
C PRO A 138 -7.26 -0.03 -25.83
N HIS A 139 -7.43 -0.46 -24.59
CA HIS A 139 -8.36 -1.52 -24.21
C HIS A 139 -9.40 -0.98 -23.24
N ALA A 140 -10.61 -1.53 -23.28
CA ALA A 140 -11.66 -1.16 -22.34
C ALA A 140 -11.20 -1.38 -20.89
N ALA A 141 -11.41 -0.36 -20.07
CA ALA A 141 -11.23 -0.46 -18.63
C ALA A 141 -12.34 -1.30 -17.99
N ALA A 142 -12.15 -1.67 -16.74
CA ALA A 142 -13.17 -2.30 -15.92
C ALA A 142 -13.45 -1.44 -14.68
N GLU A 143 -14.60 -1.66 -14.06
CA GLU A 143 -15.03 -0.92 -12.87
C GLU A 143 -14.12 -1.23 -11.66
N PRO A 144 -14.00 -0.31 -10.69
CA PRO A 144 -13.32 -0.60 -9.43
C PRO A 144 -13.86 -1.85 -8.74
N SER A 145 -12.98 -2.57 -8.03
CA SER A 145 -13.29 -3.87 -7.39
C SER A 145 -13.65 -5.00 -8.36
N SER A 146 -13.10 -4.96 -9.59
CA SER A 146 -13.30 -6.00 -10.59
C SER A 146 -11.98 -6.38 -11.29
N TYR A 147 -12.04 -6.92 -12.50
CA TYR A 147 -10.90 -7.30 -13.32
C TYR A 147 -11.08 -6.81 -14.75
N VAL A 148 -10.02 -6.26 -15.33
CA VAL A 148 -9.91 -6.11 -16.79
C VAL A 148 -9.58 -7.48 -17.35
N GLU A 149 -10.47 -8.05 -18.14
CA GLU A 149 -10.27 -9.34 -18.82
C GLU A 149 -9.89 -9.12 -20.28
N MET A 150 -8.78 -9.74 -20.69
CA MET A 150 -8.27 -9.71 -22.06
C MET A 150 -8.10 -11.15 -22.55
N ARG A 151 -9.04 -11.64 -23.36
CA ARG A 151 -8.92 -12.93 -24.03
C ARG A 151 -8.37 -12.74 -25.43
N ARG A 152 -7.14 -13.21 -25.69
CA ARG A 152 -6.41 -13.01 -26.93
C ARG A 152 -5.46 -14.17 -27.21
N THR A 153 -4.97 -14.25 -28.44
CA THR A 153 -3.78 -15.03 -28.78
C THR A 153 -2.54 -14.21 -28.45
N TRP A 154 -1.71 -14.71 -27.55
CA TRP A 154 -0.52 -14.04 -27.01
C TRP A 154 0.77 -14.67 -27.54
N ARG A 155 1.82 -13.88 -27.72
CA ARG A 155 3.18 -14.37 -28.01
C ARG A 155 4.32 -13.49 -27.51
N ASP A 156 4.30 -12.21 -27.86
CA ASP A 156 5.33 -11.23 -27.48
C ASP A 156 4.65 -9.88 -27.36
N ASP A 157 3.76 -9.82 -26.37
CA ASP A 157 2.81 -8.74 -26.19
C ASP A 157 3.11 -7.99 -24.90
N THR A 158 2.67 -6.75 -24.85
CA THR A 158 2.82 -5.87 -23.70
C THR A 158 1.47 -5.33 -23.29
N VAL A 159 1.09 -5.55 -22.05
CA VAL A 159 -0.08 -4.92 -21.43
C VAL A 159 0.41 -3.84 -20.49
N HIS A 160 -0.03 -2.60 -20.69
CA HIS A 160 0.23 -1.51 -19.76
C HIS A 160 -1.07 -1.14 -19.05
N ILE A 161 -0.99 -0.93 -17.74
CA ILE A 161 -2.13 -0.52 -16.91
C ILE A 161 -1.73 0.64 -16.00
N MET A 162 -2.53 1.70 -16.01
CA MET A 162 -2.43 2.84 -15.12
C MET A 162 -3.69 2.90 -14.25
N LEU A 163 -3.46 3.06 -12.96
CA LEU A 163 -4.46 3.08 -11.90
C LEU A 163 -4.42 4.45 -11.22
N PRO A 164 -5.28 5.40 -11.62
CA PRO A 164 -5.39 6.70 -10.95
C PRO A 164 -5.59 6.54 -9.45
N LYS A 165 -4.85 7.29 -8.65
CA LYS A 165 -4.98 7.34 -7.18
C LYS A 165 -5.25 8.77 -6.74
N ALA A 166 -5.79 8.91 -5.54
CA ALA A 166 -6.01 10.20 -4.91
C ALA A 166 -5.78 10.11 -3.42
N LEU A 167 -5.54 11.27 -2.81
CA LEU A 167 -5.64 11.43 -1.37
C LEU A 167 -7.12 11.37 -0.98
N VAL A 168 -7.45 10.52 0.00
CA VAL A 168 -8.80 10.38 0.54
C VAL A 168 -8.79 10.47 2.06
N ALA A 169 -9.82 11.08 2.64
CA ALA A 169 -10.11 11.02 4.07
C ALA A 169 -11.12 9.88 4.32
N VAL A 170 -10.78 8.96 5.22
CA VAL A 170 -11.58 7.77 5.52
C VAL A 170 -12.09 7.87 6.96
N PRO A 171 -13.41 7.96 7.18
CA PRO A 171 -13.97 8.09 8.52
C PRO A 171 -13.75 6.80 9.32
N LEU A 172 -13.54 6.95 10.63
CA LEU A 172 -13.64 5.83 11.55
C LEU A 172 -15.12 5.44 11.68
N PRO A 173 -15.52 4.18 11.47
CA PRO A 173 -16.94 3.79 11.37
C PRO A 173 -17.82 4.25 12.53
N ASP A 174 -17.28 4.25 13.75
CA ASP A 174 -18.01 4.60 14.97
C ASP A 174 -17.74 6.03 15.47
N GLU A 175 -16.86 6.79 14.82
CA GLU A 175 -16.53 8.18 15.17
C GLU A 175 -16.46 9.04 13.89
N PRO A 176 -17.58 9.61 13.42
CA PRO A 176 -17.66 10.28 12.11
C PRO A 176 -16.88 11.60 12.02
N HIS A 177 -16.35 12.12 13.13
CA HIS A 177 -15.46 13.28 13.18
C HIS A 177 -13.98 12.88 13.29
N THR A 178 -13.67 11.60 13.13
CA THR A 178 -12.31 11.07 13.25
C THR A 178 -11.94 10.38 11.93
N PHE A 179 -10.86 10.83 11.30
CA PHE A 179 -10.48 10.41 9.95
C PHE A 179 -9.04 9.91 9.88
N GLY A 180 -8.82 8.84 9.12
CA GLY A 180 -7.51 8.47 8.60
C GLY A 180 -7.35 9.00 7.17
N PHE A 181 -6.11 9.10 6.69
CA PHE A 181 -5.82 9.54 5.33
C PHE A 181 -5.15 8.42 4.54
N MET A 182 -5.50 8.28 3.27
CA MET A 182 -4.90 7.31 2.36
C MET A 182 -4.52 7.95 1.03
N ASP A 183 -3.38 7.56 0.44
CA ASP A 183 -3.02 7.85 -0.95
C ASP A 183 -3.09 6.55 -1.76
N GLY A 184 -4.18 6.40 -2.52
CA GLY A 184 -4.53 5.12 -3.15
C GLY A 184 -4.70 4.00 -2.11
N PRO A 185 -3.94 2.88 -2.18
CA PRO A 185 -4.06 1.79 -1.22
C PRO A 185 -3.35 2.03 0.12
N VAL A 186 -2.55 3.09 0.26
CA VAL A 186 -1.58 3.25 1.34
C VAL A 186 -2.14 4.19 2.41
N VAL A 187 -2.18 3.73 3.66
CA VAL A 187 -2.54 4.54 4.84
C VAL A 187 -1.36 5.43 5.20
N LEU A 188 -1.65 6.70 5.51
CA LEU A 188 -0.69 7.69 5.96
C LEU A 188 -0.73 7.83 7.48
N ALA A 189 0.43 8.05 8.09
CA ALA A 189 0.62 8.26 9.52
C ALA A 189 1.37 9.56 9.75
N GLY A 190 0.80 10.48 10.54
CA GLY A 190 1.44 11.75 10.89
C GLY A 190 2.44 11.58 12.01
N LEU A 191 3.66 12.08 11.78
CA LEU A 191 4.77 12.02 12.72
C LEU A 191 4.61 13.11 13.79
N ASN A 192 4.62 12.69 15.05
CA ASN A 192 4.44 13.58 16.18
C ASN A 192 5.81 13.95 16.76
N ALA A 193 6.33 15.12 16.40
CA ALA A 193 7.64 15.62 16.88
C ALA A 193 7.71 15.92 18.41
N ALA A 194 6.62 15.72 19.18
CA ALA A 194 6.45 16.25 20.53
C ALA A 194 6.40 15.19 21.67
N ALA A 195 6.83 13.96 21.43
CA ALA A 195 7.17 13.06 22.53
C ALA A 195 8.71 13.02 22.63
N PRO A 196 9.33 13.37 23.77
CA PRO A 196 10.74 13.12 23.97
C PRO A 196 11.02 11.64 23.69
N SER A 197 12.04 11.36 22.87
CA SER A 197 12.64 10.03 22.71
C SER A 197 13.28 9.50 24.00
N ASP A 198 13.10 10.20 25.12
CA ASP A 198 13.52 9.87 26.47
C ASP A 198 12.52 8.97 27.22
N ARG A 199 11.43 8.55 26.56
CA ARG A 199 10.66 7.41 27.08
C ARG A 199 11.51 6.16 26.86
N PRO A 200 11.90 5.42 27.92
CA PRO A 200 12.55 4.14 27.70
C PRO A 200 11.63 3.30 26.82
N GLN A 201 12.17 2.70 25.76
CA GLN A 201 11.45 1.71 24.94
C GLN A 201 10.67 0.83 25.92
N ARG A 202 9.34 0.88 25.86
CA ARG A 202 8.54 0.06 26.79
C ARG A 202 8.98 -1.37 26.56
N PRO A 203 9.48 -2.07 27.60
CA PRO A 203 9.85 -3.45 27.40
C PRO A 203 8.63 -4.18 26.86
N ALA A 204 8.88 -4.97 25.84
CA ALA A 204 7.92 -5.81 25.14
C ALA A 204 7.03 -6.62 26.13
N HIS A 205 7.55 -6.86 27.34
CA HIS A 205 6.93 -7.56 28.46
C HIS A 205 6.29 -6.70 29.57
N SER A 206 6.14 -5.37 29.40
CA SER A 206 5.58 -4.52 30.48
C SER A 206 4.13 -4.87 30.81
N GLU A 207 3.83 -5.01 32.10
CA GLU A 207 2.58 -5.51 32.68
C GLU A 207 1.30 -4.94 32.05
N LYS A 208 0.29 -5.82 31.97
CA LYS A 208 -1.16 -5.69 31.69
C LYS A 208 -1.77 -4.28 31.83
N THR A 209 -1.27 -3.33 31.06
CA THR A 209 -1.91 -2.03 30.89
C THR A 209 -2.38 -2.03 29.47
N TYR A 210 -3.65 -2.39 29.26
CA TYR A 210 -4.38 -2.01 28.05
C TYR A 210 -4.67 -0.52 28.25
N PRO A 211 -3.88 0.38 27.68
CA PRO A 211 -4.16 1.79 27.82
C PRO A 211 -5.52 2.02 27.14
N ASN A 212 -6.44 2.67 27.84
CA ASN A 212 -7.63 3.22 27.18
C ASN A 212 -7.14 4.33 26.26
N TYR A 213 -6.79 3.96 25.03
CA TYR A 213 -6.22 4.84 24.04
C TYR A 213 -7.28 5.85 23.62
N ARG A 214 -7.09 7.11 24.01
CA ARG A 214 -7.86 8.20 23.43
C ARG A 214 -7.33 8.39 22.01
N ILE A 215 -8.21 8.30 21.01
CA ILE A 215 -7.90 8.68 19.63
C ILE A 215 -7.74 10.21 19.51
N SER A 216 -8.10 10.95 20.58
CA SER A 216 -7.96 12.41 20.64
C SER A 216 -6.55 12.85 21.07
N GLY A 217 -5.99 13.79 20.32
CA GLY A 217 -4.73 14.45 20.66
C GLY A 217 -4.27 15.45 19.61
N ILE A 218 -4.59 15.19 18.33
CA ILE A 218 -4.28 16.09 17.22
C ILE A 218 -5.56 16.30 16.41
N ALA A 219 -6.01 17.55 16.36
CA ALA A 219 -7.12 17.98 15.54
C ALA A 219 -6.61 18.66 14.27
N LEU A 220 -7.24 18.34 13.14
CA LEU A 220 -7.01 19.00 11.86
C LEU A 220 -8.27 19.77 11.46
N THR A 221 -8.10 20.97 10.90
CA THR A 221 -9.20 21.81 10.43
C THR A 221 -9.28 21.78 8.90
N GLY A 222 -10.46 21.49 8.35
CA GLY A 222 -10.64 21.34 6.91
C GLY A 222 -11.90 20.56 6.53
N ASP A 223 -12.02 20.20 5.25
CA ASP A 223 -13.17 19.47 4.71
C ASP A 223 -12.79 18.04 4.31
N PRO A 224 -13.34 16.99 4.97
CA PRO A 224 -13.13 15.59 4.58
C PRO A 224 -13.48 15.25 3.13
N ALA A 225 -14.42 15.99 2.51
CA ALA A 225 -14.75 15.83 1.10
C ALA A 225 -13.68 16.39 0.17
N GLU A 226 -12.82 17.29 0.67
CA GLU A 226 -11.68 17.87 -0.03
C GLU A 226 -10.38 17.66 0.77
N PRO A 227 -9.79 16.44 0.76
CA PRO A 227 -8.62 16.11 1.58
C PRO A 227 -7.40 17.04 1.39
N GLY A 228 -7.32 17.72 0.23
CA GLY A 228 -6.31 18.74 -0.08
C GLY A 228 -6.39 20.01 0.78
N THR A 229 -7.47 20.17 1.55
CA THR A 229 -7.61 21.22 2.58
C THR A 229 -6.77 20.90 3.82
N PHE A 230 -6.60 19.61 4.15
CA PHE A 230 -5.76 19.16 5.26
C PHE A 230 -4.32 18.96 4.86
N LEU A 231 -4.08 18.27 3.73
CA LEU A 231 -2.77 17.77 3.37
C LEU A 231 -2.41 18.16 1.94
N ILE A 232 -1.13 18.42 1.72
CA ILE A 232 -0.54 18.59 0.41
C ILE A 232 0.64 17.63 0.24
N PRO A 233 0.93 17.17 -0.98
CA PRO A 233 2.15 16.42 -1.24
C PRO A 233 3.36 17.15 -0.66
N ASP A 234 4.19 16.41 0.06
CA ASP A 234 5.48 16.91 0.54
C ASP A 234 6.52 16.46 -0.48
N ASP A 235 6.45 17.03 -1.71
CA ASP A 235 7.05 16.63 -3.01
C ASP A 235 8.56 16.27 -3.01
N GLU A 236 8.97 15.36 -2.14
CA GLU A 236 10.32 14.89 -1.92
C GLU A 236 10.60 13.66 -2.80
N ARG A 237 11.84 13.60 -3.31
CA ARG A 237 12.34 12.52 -4.13
C ARG A 237 13.61 11.96 -3.51
N GLU A 238 13.67 10.65 -3.35
CA GLU A 238 14.89 9.94 -2.97
C GLU A 238 15.45 9.21 -4.19
N TRP A 239 16.59 9.69 -4.68
CA TRP A 239 17.23 9.20 -5.90
C TRP A 239 16.25 9.16 -7.09
N THR A 240 15.87 7.98 -7.54
CA THR A 240 14.99 7.75 -8.68
C THR A 240 13.53 7.52 -8.30
N TYR A 241 13.15 7.64 -7.02
CA TYR A 241 11.80 7.32 -6.54
C TYR A 241 11.12 8.49 -5.82
N TRP A 242 9.82 8.66 -6.08
CA TRP A 242 8.98 9.61 -5.36
C TRP A 242 8.60 9.05 -3.99
N ARG A 243 8.75 9.87 -2.95
CA ARG A 243 8.25 9.50 -1.63
C ARG A 243 6.72 9.58 -1.60
N GLY A 244 6.11 8.75 -0.76
CA GLY A 244 4.66 8.71 -0.54
C GLY A 244 4.13 9.82 0.38
N ASP A 245 4.99 10.74 0.79
CA ASP A 245 4.78 11.63 1.92
C ASP A 245 3.84 12.81 1.63
N TYR A 246 3.23 13.31 2.69
CA TYR A 246 2.37 14.49 2.71
C TYR A 246 2.77 15.36 3.88
N ARG A 247 2.36 16.63 3.85
CA ARG A 247 2.41 17.51 5.01
C ARG A 247 1.09 18.24 5.18
N THR A 248 0.80 18.63 6.41
CA THR A 248 -0.38 19.42 6.70
C THR A 248 -0.33 20.80 6.03
N ARG A 249 -1.51 21.33 5.69
CA ARG A 249 -1.72 22.64 5.09
C ARG A 249 -2.69 23.43 5.96
N GLY A 250 -2.37 24.69 6.23
CA GLY A 250 -3.28 25.60 6.94
C GLY A 250 -3.57 25.20 8.39
N GLN A 251 -2.74 24.34 8.98
CA GLN A 251 -2.89 23.87 10.36
C GLN A 251 -2.02 24.70 11.31
N ALA A 252 -2.36 24.70 12.60
CA ALA A 252 -1.57 25.41 13.62
C ALA A 252 -0.16 24.83 13.82
N LYS A 253 0.04 23.56 13.45
CA LYS A 253 1.32 22.86 13.49
C LYS A 253 1.52 22.12 12.18
N ASP A 254 2.74 22.20 11.66
CA ASP A 254 3.16 21.39 10.52
C ASP A 254 3.44 19.95 10.99
N ILE A 255 2.71 19.00 10.41
CA ILE A 255 2.87 17.57 10.63
C ILE A 255 3.18 16.94 9.28
N ARG A 256 4.28 16.18 9.23
CA ARG A 256 4.61 15.33 8.09
C ARG A 256 3.90 14.00 8.26
N LEU A 257 3.28 13.50 7.20
CA LEU A 257 2.65 12.20 7.15
C LEU A 257 3.41 11.31 6.16
N ILE A 258 3.79 10.13 6.62
CA ILE A 258 4.50 9.13 5.81
C ILE A 258 3.63 7.87 5.68
N PRO A 259 3.89 6.98 4.71
CA PRO A 259 3.24 5.67 4.68
C PRO A 259 3.35 4.94 6.03
N LEU A 260 2.25 4.39 6.54
CA LEU A 260 2.23 3.72 7.86
C LEU A 260 3.25 2.58 7.97
N HIS A 261 3.56 1.92 6.85
CA HIS A 261 4.55 0.85 6.81
C HIS A 261 6.00 1.35 6.83
N GLU A 262 6.24 2.64 6.63
CA GLU A 262 7.55 3.27 6.76
C GLU A 262 7.83 3.80 8.17
N VAL A 263 6.79 3.96 9.01
CA VAL A 263 6.95 4.31 10.43
C VAL A 263 7.71 3.20 11.14
N ARG A 264 8.81 3.56 11.80
CA ARG A 264 9.70 2.65 12.54
C ARG A 264 9.50 2.89 14.04
N ASP A 265 10.29 3.80 14.59
CA ASP A 265 10.36 4.11 16.01
C ASP A 265 9.69 5.46 16.34
N GLU A 266 9.20 6.17 15.32
CA GLU A 266 8.55 7.45 15.50
C GLU A 266 7.22 7.30 16.24
N VAL A 267 6.92 8.29 17.08
CA VAL A 267 5.58 8.47 17.61
C VAL A 267 4.69 9.02 16.50
N TYR A 268 3.53 8.41 16.28
CA TYR A 268 2.66 8.71 15.14
C TYR A 268 1.18 8.78 15.49
N THR A 269 0.39 9.32 14.57
CA THR A 269 -1.08 9.37 14.61
C THR A 269 -1.62 8.89 13.27
N VAL A 270 -2.53 7.91 13.26
CA VAL A 270 -3.22 7.46 12.04
C VAL A 270 -4.58 8.14 11.90
N TYR A 271 -5.35 8.15 12.98
CA TYR A 271 -6.67 8.78 13.03
C TYR A 271 -6.59 10.14 13.72
N PHE A 272 -7.07 11.18 13.04
CA PHE A 272 -7.11 12.56 13.50
C PHE A 272 -8.54 12.97 13.75
N SER A 273 -8.79 13.71 14.83
CA SER A 273 -10.07 14.43 14.96
C SER A 273 -10.11 15.56 13.93
N VAL A 274 -11.27 15.79 13.32
CA VAL A 274 -11.46 16.81 12.29
C VAL A 274 -12.54 17.80 12.73
N SER A 275 -12.28 19.09 12.50
CA SER A 275 -13.18 20.22 12.80
C SER A 275 -13.42 21.13 11.61
#